data_AF-A0A3D2GKU1-F1
#
_entry.id   AF-A0A3D2GKU1-F1
#
_cell.length_a   1.000
_cell.length_b   1.000
_cell.length_c   1.000
_cell.angle_alpha   90.00
_cell.angle_beta   90.00
_cell.angle_gamma   90.00
#
_symmetry.space_group_name_H-M   'P 1'
#
loop_
_entity.id
_entity.type
_entity.pdbx_description
1 polymer ?
#
loop_
_entity_poly.entity_id
_entity_poly.type
_entity_poly.pdbx_seq_one_letter_code
_entity_poly.pdbx_strand_id
1 'polypeptide(L)'
;MPKTLKDLVLEILEDWKSGKINEIIAQEKAEKLYEEFMHYENLSYNNPEAIAYEVLCQLEILNHQLIIKEDIPFIVDFLNTKQGEEKKAWESWQNYWDEIDVDDRLDKLRDNSFYDKEK
;
A
#
# COMPACT_ATOMS: atom_id res chain seq x y z
N MET A 1 -2.10 -7.99 23.07
CA MET A 1 -2.94 -8.58 22.01
C MET A 1 -2.07 -8.79 20.79
N PRO A 2 -2.29 -9.84 19.97
CA PRO A 2 -1.59 -9.98 18.69
C PRO A 2 -1.89 -8.76 17.80
N LYS A 3 -0.91 -8.33 16.99
CA LYS A 3 -1.10 -7.27 16.00
C LYS A 3 -2.06 -7.74 14.90
N THR A 4 -2.94 -6.87 14.44
CA THR A 4 -3.79 -7.13 13.25
C THR A 4 -2.99 -6.90 11.97
N LEU A 5 -3.51 -7.37 10.82
CA LEU A 5 -2.88 -7.07 9.52
C LEU A 5 -2.75 -5.56 9.29
N LYS A 6 -3.81 -4.80 9.62
CA LYS A 6 -3.79 -3.34 9.57
C LYS A 6 -2.65 -2.75 10.39
N ASP A 7 -2.44 -3.21 11.63
CA ASP A 7 -1.35 -2.71 12.48
C ASP A 7 0.03 -2.96 11.87
N LEU A 8 0.22 -4.13 11.25
CA LEU A 8 1.47 -4.52 10.61
C LEU A 8 1.74 -3.68 9.35
N VAL A 9 0.73 -3.46 8.51
CA VAL A 9 0.84 -2.59 7.33
C VAL A 9 1.12 -1.15 7.72
N LEU A 10 0.43 -0.62 8.75
CA LEU A 10 0.68 0.74 9.25
C LEU A 10 2.11 0.91 9.76
N GLU A 11 2.70 -0.10 10.40
CA GLU A 11 4.10 -0.06 10.85
C GLU A 11 5.09 0.02 9.68
N ILE A 12 4.85 -0.71 8.59
CA ILE A 12 5.67 -0.63 7.37
C ILE A 12 5.60 0.79 6.80
N LEU A 13 4.39 1.33 6.66
CA LEU A 13 4.17 2.67 6.10
C LEU A 13 4.80 3.77 6.97
N GLU A 14 4.70 3.69 8.29
CA GLU A 14 5.27 4.68 9.20
C GLU A 14 6.80 4.62 9.22
N ASP A 15 7.38 3.41 9.25
CA ASP A 15 8.83 3.23 9.15
C ASP A 15 9.36 3.78 7.82
N TRP A 16 8.63 3.59 6.72
CA TRP A 16 9.04 4.07 5.40
C TRP A 16 8.90 5.59 5.28
N LYS A 17 7.77 6.15 5.73
CA LYS A 17 7.49 7.59 5.77
C LYS A 17 8.53 8.35 6.58
N SER A 18 8.89 7.83 7.76
CA SER A 18 9.90 8.43 8.64
C SER A 18 11.34 8.28 8.12
N GLY A 19 11.56 7.47 7.08
CA GLY A 19 12.88 7.18 6.54
C GLY A 19 13.69 6.18 7.38
N LYS A 20 13.06 5.51 8.35
CA LYS A 20 13.67 4.42 9.11
C LYS A 20 13.94 3.20 8.22
N ILE A 21 13.12 3.01 7.19
CA ILE A 21 13.38 2.08 6.08
C ILE A 21 13.24 2.80 4.74
N ASN A 22 13.85 2.25 3.70
CA ASN A 22 13.66 2.67 2.31
C ASN A 22 12.63 1.80 1.59
N GLU A 23 12.39 2.08 0.32
CA GLU A 23 11.36 1.44 -0.52
C GLU A 23 11.61 -0.08 -0.67
N ILE A 24 12.89 -0.46 -0.86
CA ILE A 24 13.32 -1.86 -0.96
C ILE A 24 12.91 -2.63 0.28
N ILE A 25 13.30 -2.13 1.46
CA ILE A 25 12.99 -2.79 2.73
C ILE A 25 11.49 -2.75 3.04
N ALA A 26 10.76 -1.71 2.58
CA ALA A 26 9.32 -1.66 2.70
C ALA A 26 8.64 -2.76 1.88
N GLN A 27 9.03 -2.94 0.61
CA GLN A 27 8.54 -4.02 -0.24
C GLN A 27 8.91 -5.40 0.33
N GLU A 28 10.16 -5.65 0.70
CA GLU A 28 10.58 -6.94 1.27
C GLU A 28 9.80 -7.32 2.55
N LYS A 29 9.45 -6.33 3.37
CA LYS A 29 8.60 -6.56 4.55
C LYS A 29 7.16 -6.88 4.14
N ALA A 30 6.63 -6.19 3.13
CA ALA A 30 5.29 -6.42 2.61
C ALA A 30 5.17 -7.78 1.92
N GLU A 31 6.16 -8.21 1.12
CA GLU A 31 6.20 -9.54 0.50
C GLU A 31 6.15 -10.66 1.55
N LYS A 32 6.98 -10.58 2.58
CA LYS A 32 6.96 -11.56 3.69
C LYS A 32 5.63 -11.57 4.41
N LEU A 33 5.06 -10.39 4.66
CA LEU A 33 3.75 -10.29 5.30
C LEU A 33 2.64 -10.84 4.38
N TYR A 34 2.76 -10.66 3.06
CA TYR A 34 1.84 -11.22 2.08
C TYR A 34 1.89 -12.75 2.08
N GLU A 35 3.07 -13.37 2.13
CA GLU A 35 3.21 -14.83 2.26
C GLU A 35 2.49 -15.38 3.51
N GLU A 36 2.51 -14.64 4.62
CA GLU A 36 1.81 -15.03 5.85
C GLU A 36 0.28 -14.91 5.76
N PHE A 37 -0.22 -13.97 4.94
CA PHE A 37 -1.64 -13.63 4.85
C PHE A 37 -2.30 -13.99 3.51
N MET A 38 -1.59 -14.62 2.57
CA MET A 38 -2.06 -14.93 1.21
C MET A 38 -3.30 -15.84 1.16
N HIS A 39 -3.62 -16.53 2.26
CA HIS A 39 -4.78 -17.40 2.39
C HIS A 39 -6.01 -16.69 2.98
N TYR A 40 -6.08 -15.36 2.91
CA TYR A 40 -7.23 -14.62 3.40
C TYR A 40 -8.51 -14.96 2.62
N GLU A 41 -9.42 -15.68 3.27
CA GLU A 41 -10.73 -15.99 2.72
C GLU A 41 -11.70 -14.85 3.08
N ASN A 42 -12.39 -14.28 2.08
CA ASN A 42 -13.38 -13.17 2.17
C ASN A 42 -12.83 -11.74 1.99
N LEU A 43 -12.42 -11.43 0.76
CA LEU A 43 -12.03 -10.10 0.27
C LEU A 43 -13.21 -9.27 -0.24
N SER A 44 -14.39 -9.39 0.39
CA SER A 44 -15.54 -8.56 0.02
C SER A 44 -15.24 -7.08 0.28
N TYR A 45 -15.64 -6.19 -0.63
CA TYR A 45 -15.50 -4.73 -0.48
C TYR A 45 -16.16 -4.16 0.79
N ASN A 46 -17.06 -4.92 1.43
CA ASN A 46 -17.71 -4.54 2.69
C ASN A 46 -16.95 -5.04 3.93
N ASN A 47 -15.80 -5.71 3.76
CA ASN A 47 -14.97 -6.21 4.86
C ASN A 47 -13.83 -5.20 5.12
N PRO A 48 -13.72 -4.63 6.34
CA PRO A 48 -12.59 -3.79 6.72
C PRO A 48 -11.22 -4.47 6.56
N GLU A 49 -11.16 -5.80 6.68
CA GLU A 49 -9.91 -6.55 6.49
C GLU A 49 -9.47 -6.57 5.02
N ALA A 50 -10.41 -6.46 4.08
CA ALA A 50 -10.11 -6.37 2.64
C ALA A 50 -9.35 -5.07 2.30
N ILE A 51 -9.58 -3.98 3.03
CA ILE A 51 -8.84 -2.72 2.87
C ILE A 51 -7.36 -2.91 3.23
N ALA A 52 -7.09 -3.55 4.38
CA ALA A 52 -5.71 -3.80 4.81
C ALA A 52 -4.98 -4.77 3.87
N TYR A 53 -5.70 -5.78 3.39
CA TYR A 53 -5.18 -6.75 2.42
C TYR A 53 -4.89 -6.12 1.06
N GLU A 54 -5.76 -5.24 0.55
CA GLU A 54 -5.52 -4.50 -0.70
C GLU A 54 -4.24 -3.67 -0.63
N VAL A 55 -4.04 -2.92 0.46
CA VAL A 55 -2.82 -2.14 0.63
C VAL A 55 -1.60 -3.06 0.68
N LEU A 56 -1.70 -4.21 1.34
CA LEU A 56 -0.62 -5.20 1.35
C LEU A 56 -0.30 -5.69 -0.07
N CYS A 57 -1.31 -6.02 -0.87
CA CYS A 57 -1.16 -6.43 -2.27
C CYS A 57 -0.49 -5.36 -3.14
N GLN A 58 -0.67 -4.08 -2.83
CA GLN A 58 0.04 -3.04 -3.56
C GLN A 58 1.48 -2.86 -3.08
N LEU A 59 1.73 -3.01 -1.78
CA LEU A 59 3.07 -2.88 -1.20
C LEU A 59 3.98 -4.08 -1.49
N GLU A 60 3.45 -5.28 -1.73
CA GLU A 60 4.29 -6.44 -2.10
C GLU A 60 4.89 -6.29 -3.50
N ILE A 61 4.20 -5.59 -4.40
CA ILE A 61 4.69 -5.20 -5.73
C ILE A 61 4.89 -3.68 -5.84
N LEU A 62 5.40 -3.06 -4.78
CA LEU A 62 5.54 -1.60 -4.62
C LEU A 62 6.22 -0.94 -5.82
N ASN A 63 7.30 -1.55 -6.32
CA ASN A 63 8.03 -1.09 -7.49
C ASN A 63 7.17 -1.02 -8.76
N HIS A 64 6.24 -1.97 -8.95
CA HIS A 64 5.35 -1.99 -10.10
C HIS A 64 4.17 -1.02 -9.96
N GLN A 65 3.73 -0.77 -8.72
CA GLN A 65 2.62 0.14 -8.41
C GLN A 65 3.04 1.62 -8.42
N LEU A 66 4.33 1.93 -8.54
CA LEU A 66 4.88 3.30 -8.55
C LEU A 66 4.49 4.12 -7.30
N ILE A 67 4.24 3.44 -6.19
CA ILE A 67 3.87 4.06 -4.92
C ILE A 67 5.08 4.76 -4.34
N ILE A 68 4.93 6.01 -3.92
CA ILE A 68 5.98 6.81 -3.28
C ILE A 68 5.54 7.30 -1.90
N LYS A 69 6.47 7.93 -1.17
CA LYS A 69 6.22 8.41 0.21
C LYS A 69 5.10 9.44 0.29
N GLU A 70 4.94 10.24 -0.75
CA GLU A 70 3.90 11.24 -0.91
C GLU A 70 2.48 10.63 -0.91
N ASP A 71 2.35 9.35 -1.27
CA ASP A 71 1.07 8.64 -1.32
C ASP A 71 0.67 8.09 0.06
N ILE A 72 1.63 7.92 0.98
CA ILE A 72 1.42 7.30 2.29
C ILE A 72 0.29 7.96 3.11
N PRO A 73 0.15 9.30 3.21
CA PRO A 73 -0.96 9.90 3.94
C PRO A 73 -2.32 9.41 3.45
N PHE A 74 -2.50 9.29 2.13
CA PHE A 74 -3.73 8.81 1.52
C PHE A 74 -3.96 7.32 1.80
N ILE A 75 -2.91 6.49 1.69
CA ILE A 75 -2.97 5.06 2.02
C ILE A 75 -3.33 4.85 3.50
N VAL A 76 -2.75 5.64 4.40
CA VAL A 76 -3.06 5.59 5.84
C VAL A 76 -4.50 5.99 6.13
N ASP A 77 -5.05 6.98 5.41
CA ASP A 77 -6.46 7.35 5.54
C ASP A 77 -7.37 6.22 5.07
N PHE A 78 -7.04 5.55 3.96
CA PHE A 78 -7.76 4.37 3.46
C PHE A 78 -7.74 3.23 4.49
N LEU A 79 -6.58 2.88 5.05
CA LEU A 79 -6.45 1.89 6.13
C LEU A 79 -7.25 2.25 7.39
N ASN A 80 -7.46 3.54 7.64
CA ASN A 80 -8.21 4.05 8.80
C ASN A 80 -9.70 4.28 8.55
N THR A 81 -10.21 3.80 7.42
CA THR A 81 -11.65 3.77 7.13
C THR A 81 -12.43 3.16 8.30
N LYS A 82 -13.51 3.85 8.68
CA LYS A 82 -14.41 3.39 9.73
C LYS A 82 -15.34 2.31 9.18
N GLN A 83 -15.73 1.40 10.06
CA GLN A 83 -16.72 0.39 9.70
C GLN A 83 -18.02 1.05 9.22
N GLY A 84 -18.54 0.60 8.08
CA GLY A 84 -19.70 1.17 7.40
C GLY A 84 -19.38 2.29 6.39
N GLU A 85 -18.12 2.72 6.27
CA GLU A 85 -17.66 3.70 5.28
C GLU A 85 -16.85 3.07 4.13
N GLU A 86 -16.75 1.73 4.07
CA GLU A 86 -15.87 1.00 3.15
C GLU A 86 -16.13 1.37 1.70
N LYS A 87 -17.39 1.41 1.27
CA LYS A 87 -17.74 1.77 -0.11
C LYS A 87 -17.18 3.14 -0.52
N LYS A 88 -17.35 4.14 0.35
CA LYS A 88 -16.85 5.50 0.10
C LYS A 88 -15.33 5.52 0.07
N ALA A 89 -14.69 4.75 0.94
CA ALA A 89 -13.24 4.63 0.97
C ALA A 89 -12.70 4.01 -0.32
N TRP A 90 -13.34 2.97 -0.85
CA TRP A 90 -13.01 2.36 -2.14
C TRP A 90 -13.18 3.32 -3.32
N GLU A 91 -14.25 4.12 -3.32
CA GLU A 91 -14.45 5.18 -4.33
C GLU A 91 -13.31 6.21 -4.26
N SER A 92 -12.96 6.68 -3.06
CA SER A 92 -11.81 7.58 -2.89
C SER A 92 -10.50 6.94 -3.32
N TRP A 93 -10.26 5.67 -2.95
CA TRP A 93 -9.07 4.89 -3.31
C TRP A 93 -8.88 4.84 -4.82
N GLN A 94 -9.94 4.49 -5.54
CA GLN A 94 -9.91 4.45 -7.00
C GLN A 94 -9.65 5.85 -7.59
N ASN A 95 -10.38 6.88 -7.14
CA ASN A 95 -10.22 8.23 -7.67
C ASN A 95 -8.78 8.76 -7.50
N TYR A 96 -8.15 8.47 -6.36
CA TYR A 96 -6.78 8.90 -6.11
C TYR A 96 -5.80 8.31 -7.14
N TRP A 97 -5.87 7.00 -7.37
CA TRP A 97 -5.00 6.34 -8.36
C TRP A 97 -5.32 6.79 -9.79
N ASP A 98 -6.59 7.04 -10.11
CA ASP A 98 -7.03 7.55 -11.43
C ASP A 98 -6.56 8.99 -11.69
N GLU A 99 -6.28 9.78 -10.65
CA GLU A 99 -5.79 11.16 -10.76
C GLU A 99 -4.27 11.27 -10.91
N ILE A 100 -3.52 10.18 -10.68
CA ILE A 100 -2.06 10.20 -10.81
C ILE A 100 -1.66 10.25 -12.29
N ASP A 101 -0.89 11.27 -12.65
CA ASP A 101 -0.18 11.32 -13.93
C ASP A 101 0.97 10.31 -13.91
N VAL A 102 0.75 9.16 -14.54
CA VAL A 102 1.71 8.05 -14.58
C VAL A 102 2.97 8.43 -15.36
N ASP A 103 2.87 9.26 -16.40
CA ASP A 103 4.02 9.66 -17.21
C ASP A 103 4.94 10.58 -16.38
N ASP A 104 4.37 11.59 -15.71
CA ASP A 104 5.11 12.46 -14.78
C ASP A 104 5.70 11.66 -13.60
N ARG A 105 4.97 10.65 -13.09
CA ARG A 105 5.46 9.78 -12.02
C ARG A 105 6.68 8.97 -12.45
N LEU A 106 6.65 8.38 -13.65
CA LEU A 106 7.78 7.63 -14.20
C LEU A 106 8.99 8.54 -14.42
N ASP A 107 8.78 9.74 -14.97
CA ASP A 107 9.85 10.72 -15.18
C ASP A 107 10.53 11.12 -13.86
N LYS A 108 9.76 11.32 -12.79
CA LYS A 108 10.30 11.62 -11.45
C LYS A 108 11.08 10.44 -10.85
N LEU A 109 10.66 9.22 -11.14
CA LEU A 109 11.24 8.00 -10.59
C LEU A 109 12.40 7.45 -11.41
N ARG A 110 12.68 7.99 -12.60
CA ARG A 110 13.68 7.48 -13.55
C ARG A 110 15.08 7.28 -12.97
N ASP A 111 15.47 8.09 -11.99
CA ASP A 111 16.81 8.07 -11.39
C ASP A 111 16.85 7.16 -10.14
N ASN A 112 15.72 6.52 -9.79
CA ASN A 112 15.60 5.58 -8.70
C ASN A 112 15.55 4.14 -9.22
N SER A 113 16.68 3.44 -9.10
CA SER A 113 16.87 2.06 -9.58
C SER A 113 15.90 1.02 -9.00
N PHE A 114 15.17 1.36 -7.93
CA PHE A 114 14.14 0.48 -7.39
C PHE A 114 12.89 0.41 -8.27
N TYR A 115 12.54 1.50 -8.97
CA TYR A 115 11.37 1.56 -9.87
C TYR A 115 11.72 1.24 -11.33
N ASP A 116 12.98 0.92 -11.63
CA ASP A 116 13.38 0.50 -12.96
C ASP A 116 12.73 -0.84 -13.31
N LYS A 117 11.94 -0.87 -14.38
CA LYS A 117 11.24 -2.05 -14.90
C LYS A 117 12.18 -3.09 -15.56
N GLU A 118 13.50 -2.91 -15.49
CA GLU A 118 14.50 -3.71 -16.21
C GLU A 118 15.32 -4.68 -15.34
N LYS A 119 14.71 -5.35 -14.35
CA LYS A 119 15.34 -6.52 -13.71
C LYS A 119 14.47 -7.76 -13.73
#